data_AF-J9FU45-F1
#
_entry.id   AF-J9FU45-F1
#
_cell.length_a   1.000
_cell.length_b   1.000
_cell.length_c   1.000
_cell.angle_alpha   90.00
_cell.angle_beta   90.00
_cell.angle_gamma   90.00
#
_symmetry.space_group_name_H-M   'P 1'
#
loop_
_entity.id
_entity.type
_entity.pdbx_description
1 polymer ?
#
loop_
_entity_poly.entity_id
_entity_poly.type
_entity_poly.pdbx_seq_one_letter_code
_entity_poly.pdbx_strand_id
1 'polypeptide(L)'
;QYRPQLLTAKSDGKEAFATPRSWEMASDVIKQFGSIQDARDVLPGIVGSGPAVEFMTFAKKSVMRQEIDALIANPTEAPLPDQLDRLWVLVSFLTSMCTTDEILDVCVALLPRLPAEFAMVLVRDLIKQQPKVVKHPSVIAFIQTHKVVLF
;
A
#
# COMPACT_ATOMS: atom_id res chain seq x y z
N GLN A 1 11.69 13.61 0.12
CA GLN A 1 12.71 12.61 -0.29
C GLN A 1 12.48 11.37 0.56
N TYR A 2 12.33 10.19 -0.03
CA TYR A 2 12.11 8.93 0.69
C TYR A 2 13.39 8.48 1.42
N ARG A 3 13.30 8.20 2.73
CA ARG A 3 14.44 7.80 3.58
C ARG A 3 14.21 6.43 4.23
N PRO A 4 14.47 5.32 3.50
CA PRO A 4 14.16 3.96 3.96
C PRO A 4 14.91 3.55 5.24
N GLN A 5 16.03 4.21 5.55
CA GLN A 5 16.84 3.97 6.75
C GLN A 5 16.04 4.19 8.05
N LEU A 6 14.96 5.00 7.99
CA LEU A 6 14.08 5.24 9.12
C LEU A 6 13.11 4.08 9.41
N LEU A 7 13.04 3.05 8.56
CA LEU A 7 12.20 1.87 8.81
C LEU A 7 12.91 0.82 9.67
N THR A 8 14.24 0.84 9.68
CA THR A 8 15.09 -0.13 10.38
C THR A 8 16.25 0.59 11.07
N ALA A 9 15.93 1.43 12.05
CA ALA A 9 16.94 2.08 12.87
C ALA A 9 17.48 1.10 13.92
N LYS A 10 18.80 1.07 14.15
CA LYS A 10 19.38 0.39 15.31
C LYS A 10 19.22 1.30 16.53
N SER A 11 18.70 0.73 17.63
CA SER A 11 18.56 1.46 18.89
C SER A 11 19.92 1.80 19.49
N ASP A 12 20.12 3.04 19.91
CA ASP A 12 21.27 3.46 20.72
C ASP A 12 20.98 3.41 22.25
N GLY A 13 19.78 2.96 22.62
CA GLY A 13 19.35 2.74 24.00
C GLY A 13 18.87 3.98 24.75
N LYS A 14 18.85 5.18 24.15
CA LYS A 14 18.52 6.43 24.88
C LYS A 14 17.25 7.13 24.39
N GLU A 15 16.79 6.87 23.17
CA GLU A 15 15.60 7.50 22.60
C GLU A 15 14.62 6.48 22.00
N ALA A 16 13.45 6.95 21.54
CA ALA A 16 12.52 6.12 20.77
C ALA A 16 13.08 5.90 19.35
N PHE A 17 13.06 4.65 18.88
CA PHE A 17 13.62 4.26 17.58
C PHE A 17 12.62 3.47 16.75
N ALA A 18 12.61 3.73 15.45
CA ALA A 18 11.79 3.04 14.46
C ALA A 18 12.34 1.63 14.14
N THR A 19 12.23 0.74 15.11
CA THR A 19 12.46 -0.70 14.94
C THR A 19 11.18 -1.38 14.45
N PRO A 20 11.25 -2.59 13.86
CA PRO A 20 10.05 -3.35 13.51
C PRO A 20 9.07 -3.52 14.69
N ARG A 21 9.59 -3.73 15.91
CA ARG A 21 8.78 -3.83 17.12
C ARG A 21 8.06 -2.51 17.45
N SER A 22 8.75 -1.38 17.31
CA SER A 22 8.17 -0.06 17.55
C SER A 22 7.09 0.29 16.52
N TRP A 23 7.27 -0.13 15.26
CA TRP A 23 6.23 0.02 14.24
C TRP A 23 4.98 -0.81 14.53
N GLU A 24 5.15 -2.03 15.07
CA GLU A 24 4.00 -2.83 15.51
C GLU A 24 3.26 -2.15 16.67
N MET A 25 3.98 -1.63 17.66
CA MET A 25 3.38 -0.85 18.75
C MET A 25 2.65 0.40 18.23
N ALA A 26 3.23 1.10 17.25
CA ALA A 26 2.58 2.26 16.62
C ALA A 26 1.29 1.85 15.91
N SER A 27 1.29 0.71 15.21
CA SER A 27 0.11 0.13 14.54
C SER A 27 -1.03 -0.13 15.55
N ASP A 28 -0.72 -0.75 16.69
CA ASP A 28 -1.72 -1.03 17.73
C ASP A 28 -2.27 0.23 18.37
N VAL A 29 -1.41 1.22 18.66
CA VAL A 29 -1.85 2.52 19.20
C VAL A 29 -2.74 3.26 18.20
N ILE A 30 -2.41 3.27 16.90
CA ILE A 30 -3.26 3.88 15.87
C ILE A 30 -4.64 3.22 15.84
N LYS A 31 -4.71 1.88 15.93
CA LYS A 31 -5.99 1.15 15.98
C LYS A 31 -6.80 1.52 17.23
N GLN A 32 -6.14 1.63 18.40
CA GLN A 32 -6.80 1.97 19.65
C GLN A 32 -7.37 3.39 19.65
N PHE A 33 -6.63 4.36 19.10
CA PHE A 33 -7.05 5.75 18.98
C PHE A 33 -8.02 5.99 17.80
N GLY A 34 -8.13 5.05 16.87
CA GLY A 34 -9.06 5.10 15.73
C GLY A 34 -8.49 5.79 14.49
N SER A 35 -7.51 6.69 14.64
CA SER A 35 -6.83 7.30 13.50
C SER A 35 -5.39 7.73 13.80
N ILE A 36 -4.61 7.95 12.74
CA ILE A 36 -3.25 8.52 12.85
C ILE A 36 -3.29 9.94 13.42
N GLN A 37 -4.34 10.71 13.14
CA GLN A 37 -4.48 12.08 13.68
C GLN A 37 -4.72 12.06 15.18
N ASP A 38 -5.53 11.11 15.66
CA ASP A 38 -5.84 10.98 17.09
C ASP A 38 -4.62 10.43 17.87
N ALA A 39 -3.78 9.60 17.23
CA ALA A 39 -2.55 9.08 17.82
C ALA A 39 -1.33 10.01 17.69
N ARG A 40 -1.45 11.15 17.00
CA ARG A 40 -0.30 11.97 16.53
C ARG A 40 0.70 12.37 17.60
N ASP A 41 0.22 12.63 18.82
CA ASP A 41 1.04 13.13 19.93
C ASP A 41 1.80 11.99 20.64
N VAL A 42 1.37 10.73 20.44
CA VAL A 42 1.99 9.53 21.03
C VAL A 42 3.04 8.91 20.10
N LEU A 43 2.82 8.99 18.78
CA LEU A 43 3.69 8.36 17.78
C LEU A 43 5.19 8.72 17.90
N PRO A 44 5.59 9.99 18.15
CA PRO A 44 7.00 10.34 18.35
C PRO A 44 7.66 9.59 19.51
N GLY A 45 6.91 9.26 20.56
CA GLY A 45 7.41 8.51 21.72
C GLY A 45 7.60 7.01 21.45
N ILE A 46 7.06 6.50 20.34
CA ILE A 46 7.16 5.08 19.96
C ILE A 46 8.27 4.88 18.93
N VAL A 47 8.23 5.64 17.84
CA VAL A 47 9.14 5.45 16.67
C VAL A 47 10.21 6.52 16.55
N GLY A 48 10.20 7.54 17.41
CA GLY A 48 11.05 8.72 17.31
C GLY A 48 10.42 9.84 16.47
N SER A 49 10.78 11.09 16.79
CA SER A 49 10.16 12.28 16.20
C SER A 49 10.33 12.37 14.67
N GLY A 50 11.51 12.04 14.15
CA GLY A 50 11.77 12.06 12.71
C GLY A 50 10.89 11.06 11.94
N PRO A 51 10.97 9.76 12.25
CA PRO A 51 10.11 8.74 11.65
C PRO A 51 8.61 9.02 11.79
N ALA A 52 8.17 9.53 12.96
CA ALA A 52 6.76 9.87 13.18
C ALA A 52 6.28 10.98 12.23
N VAL A 53 7.06 12.07 12.08
CA VAL A 53 6.70 13.18 11.19
C VAL A 53 6.65 12.73 9.72
N GLU A 54 7.63 11.94 9.28
CA GLU A 54 7.63 11.41 7.91
C GLU A 54 6.44 10.47 7.67
N PHE A 55 6.15 9.57 8.60
CA PHE A 55 5.00 8.68 8.52
C PHE A 55 3.67 9.43 8.47
N MET A 56 3.45 10.40 9.37
CA MET A 56 2.23 11.21 9.38
C MET A 56 2.08 12.04 8.09
N THR A 57 3.19 12.56 7.57
CA THR A 57 3.20 13.30 6.30
C THR A 57 2.83 12.40 5.13
N PHE A 58 3.41 11.20 5.08
CA PHE A 58 3.06 10.19 4.08
C PHE A 58 1.58 9.79 4.17
N ALA A 59 1.11 9.48 5.38
CA ALA A 59 -0.27 9.09 5.66
C ALA A 59 -1.30 10.16 5.24
N LYS A 60 -0.98 11.45 5.48
CA LYS A 60 -1.85 12.55 5.07
C LYS A 60 -1.92 12.72 3.56
N LYS A 61 -0.80 12.50 2.85
CA LYS A 61 -0.75 12.55 1.38
C LYS A 61 -1.41 11.34 0.72
N SER A 62 -1.43 10.20 1.40
CA SER A 62 -2.05 8.96 0.92
C SER A 62 -3.59 8.95 0.98
N VAL A 63 -4.26 10.03 1.38
CA VAL A 63 -5.73 10.09 1.34
C VAL A 63 -6.17 10.24 -0.12
N MET A 64 -6.42 9.11 -0.79
CA MET A 64 -6.82 9.01 -2.20
C MET A 64 -8.25 8.49 -2.40
N ARG A 65 -9.11 8.57 -1.36
CA ARG A 65 -10.41 7.89 -1.39
C ARG A 65 -11.26 8.25 -2.62
N GLN A 66 -11.37 9.54 -2.95
CA GLN A 66 -12.13 9.98 -4.13
C GLN A 66 -11.54 9.46 -5.46
N GLU A 67 -10.22 9.41 -5.58
CA GLU A 67 -9.54 8.93 -6.79
C GLU A 67 -9.71 7.41 -6.95
N ILE A 68 -9.64 6.68 -5.84
CA ILE A 68 -9.88 5.24 -5.81
C ILE A 68 -11.35 4.94 -6.12
N ASP A 69 -12.28 5.66 -5.52
CA ASP A 69 -13.71 5.50 -5.77
C ASP A 69 -14.03 5.78 -7.26
N ALA A 70 -13.37 6.79 -7.87
CA ALA A 70 -13.48 7.06 -9.31
C ALA A 70 -12.88 5.94 -10.18
N LEU A 71 -11.75 5.36 -9.78
CA LEU A 71 -11.14 4.21 -10.47
C LEU A 71 -11.98 2.94 -10.35
N ILE A 72 -12.63 2.71 -9.22
CA ILE A 72 -13.57 1.59 -9.05
C ILE A 72 -14.79 1.78 -9.96
N ALA A 73 -15.30 3.01 -10.06
CA ALA A 73 -16.45 3.33 -10.89
C ALA A 73 -16.15 3.26 -12.41
N ASN A 74 -14.93 3.64 -12.83
CA ASN A 74 -14.50 3.58 -14.23
C ASN A 74 -13.03 3.10 -14.34
N PRO A 75 -12.78 1.79 -14.22
CA PRO A 75 -11.41 1.23 -14.18
C PRO A 75 -10.66 1.33 -15.50
N THR A 76 -11.36 1.57 -16.62
CA THR A 76 -10.76 1.66 -17.95
C THR A 76 -10.31 3.06 -18.33
N GLU A 77 -11.01 4.10 -17.88
CA GLU A 77 -10.76 5.48 -18.34
C GLU A 77 -10.39 6.46 -17.22
N ALA A 78 -10.79 6.22 -15.96
CA ALA A 78 -10.49 7.15 -14.88
C ALA A 78 -8.97 7.36 -14.74
N PRO A 79 -8.50 8.59 -14.48
CA PRO A 79 -7.07 8.91 -14.47
C PRO A 79 -6.34 8.12 -13.39
N LEU A 80 -5.19 7.55 -13.76
CA LEU A 80 -4.28 6.96 -12.80
C LEU A 80 -3.40 8.04 -12.16
N PRO A 81 -3.06 7.89 -10.87
CA PRO A 81 -2.01 8.72 -10.28
C PRO A 81 -0.66 8.48 -10.97
N ASP A 82 0.12 9.53 -11.11
CA ASP A 82 1.47 9.52 -11.67
C ASP A 82 2.57 9.57 -10.60
N GLN A 83 2.21 9.98 -9.37
CA GLN A 83 3.14 10.06 -8.25
C GLN A 83 3.37 8.68 -7.61
N LEU A 84 4.65 8.37 -7.31
CA LEU A 84 5.07 7.07 -6.79
C LEU A 84 4.37 6.68 -5.48
N ASP A 85 4.25 7.62 -4.53
CA ASP A 85 3.56 7.42 -3.26
C ASP A 85 2.08 7.09 -3.47
N ARG A 86 1.44 7.75 -4.44
CA ARG A 86 0.04 7.53 -4.80
C ARG A 86 -0.20 6.18 -5.46
N LEU A 87 0.70 5.73 -6.33
CA LEU A 87 0.64 4.39 -6.93
C LEU A 87 0.74 3.27 -5.88
N TRP A 88 1.63 3.43 -4.88
CA TRP A 88 1.73 2.48 -3.77
C TRP A 88 0.44 2.39 -2.95
N VAL A 89 -0.18 3.53 -2.68
CA VAL A 89 -1.45 3.62 -1.95
C VAL A 89 -2.55 2.94 -2.75
N LEU A 90 -2.65 3.22 -4.05
CA LEU A 90 -3.65 2.64 -4.93
C LEU A 90 -3.57 1.11 -4.94
N VAL A 91 -2.38 0.54 -5.20
CA VAL A 91 -2.18 -0.92 -5.25
C VAL A 91 -2.48 -1.56 -3.89
N SER A 92 -1.99 -0.97 -2.80
CA SER A 92 -2.20 -1.50 -1.45
C SER A 92 -3.68 -1.49 -1.06
N PHE A 93 -4.40 -0.42 -1.41
CA PHE A 93 -5.81 -0.26 -1.10
C PHE A 93 -6.70 -1.16 -1.94
N LEU A 94 -6.47 -1.23 -3.25
CA LEU A 94 -7.23 -2.13 -4.13
C LEU A 94 -7.09 -3.59 -3.67
N THR A 95 -5.87 -4.00 -3.31
CA THR A 95 -5.63 -5.36 -2.82
C THR A 95 -6.30 -5.63 -1.48
N SER A 96 -6.33 -4.66 -0.55
CA SER A 96 -7.03 -4.84 0.73
C SER A 96 -8.55 -4.88 0.58
N MET A 97 -9.09 -4.24 -0.46
CA MET A 97 -10.50 -4.27 -0.81
C MET A 97 -10.91 -5.47 -1.66
N CYS A 98 -9.97 -6.25 -2.19
CA CYS A 98 -10.23 -7.37 -3.09
C CYS A 98 -10.79 -8.60 -2.36
N THR A 99 -12.01 -8.45 -1.85
CA THR A 99 -12.78 -9.50 -1.15
C THR A 99 -13.88 -10.09 -2.01
N THR A 100 -14.25 -9.43 -3.11
CA THR A 100 -15.30 -9.84 -4.05
C THR A 100 -14.74 -9.96 -5.47
N ASP A 101 -15.43 -10.73 -6.31
CA ASP A 101 -15.07 -10.89 -7.73
C ASP A 101 -15.23 -9.56 -8.50
N GLU A 102 -16.15 -8.69 -8.10
CA GLU A 102 -16.33 -7.35 -8.70
C GLU A 102 -15.08 -6.46 -8.54
N ILE A 103 -14.51 -6.42 -7.33
CA ILE A 103 -13.28 -5.66 -7.08
C ILE A 103 -12.08 -6.34 -7.76
N LEU A 104 -12.11 -7.66 -7.89
CA LEU A 104 -11.10 -8.39 -8.65
C LEU A 104 -11.09 -7.96 -10.13
N ASP A 105 -12.26 -7.87 -10.76
CA ASP A 105 -12.38 -7.42 -12.15
C ASP A 105 -11.85 -5.99 -12.34
N VAL A 106 -12.12 -5.10 -11.37
CA VAL A 106 -11.54 -3.74 -11.32
C VAL A 106 -10.01 -3.81 -11.27
N CYS A 107 -9.43 -4.62 -10.38
CA CYS A 107 -7.98 -4.74 -10.26
C CYS A 107 -7.35 -5.28 -11.54
N VAL A 108 -7.99 -6.27 -12.16
CA VAL A 108 -7.53 -6.87 -13.41
C VAL A 108 -7.58 -5.87 -14.58
N ALA A 109 -8.63 -5.06 -14.67
CA ALA A 109 -8.77 -4.02 -15.70
C ALA A 109 -7.69 -2.93 -15.59
N LEU A 110 -7.14 -2.72 -14.39
CA LEU A 110 -6.07 -1.75 -14.14
C LEU A 110 -4.66 -2.27 -14.48
N LEU A 111 -4.45 -3.59 -14.55
CA LEU A 111 -3.14 -4.18 -14.84
C LEU A 111 -2.42 -3.61 -16.07
N PRO A 112 -3.06 -3.48 -17.26
CA PRO A 112 -2.38 -2.93 -18.44
C PRO A 112 -2.13 -1.41 -18.35
N ARG A 113 -2.78 -0.72 -17.40
CA ARG A 113 -2.70 0.74 -17.24
C ARG A 113 -1.61 1.15 -16.23
N LEU A 114 -1.30 0.28 -15.28
CA LEU A 114 -0.29 0.52 -14.25
C LEU A 114 1.14 0.39 -14.82
N PRO A 115 2.12 1.13 -14.26
CA PRO A 115 3.53 0.84 -14.53
C PRO A 115 3.88 -0.60 -14.15
N ALA A 116 4.79 -1.22 -14.89
CA ALA A 116 5.04 -2.66 -14.83
C ALA A 116 5.39 -3.17 -13.42
N GLU A 117 6.17 -2.39 -12.67
CA GLU A 117 6.55 -2.72 -11.29
C GLU A 117 5.34 -2.74 -10.34
N PHE A 118 4.39 -1.82 -10.51
CA PHE A 118 3.17 -1.75 -9.70
C PHE A 118 2.14 -2.81 -10.10
N ALA A 119 2.02 -3.08 -11.40
CA ALA A 119 1.19 -4.17 -11.91
C ALA A 119 1.68 -5.52 -11.36
N MET A 120 3.01 -5.73 -11.28
CA MET A 120 3.58 -6.94 -10.70
C MET A 120 3.28 -7.08 -9.20
N VAL A 121 3.40 -5.99 -8.43
CA VAL A 121 3.02 -5.98 -7.00
C VAL A 121 1.55 -6.32 -6.84
N LEU A 122 0.67 -5.69 -7.63
CA LEU A 122 -0.77 -5.95 -7.59
C LEU A 122 -1.08 -7.42 -7.87
N VAL A 123 -0.56 -8.01 -8.95
CA VAL A 123 -0.78 -9.43 -9.26
C VAL A 123 -0.29 -10.33 -8.13
N ARG A 124 0.92 -10.10 -7.62
CA ARG A 124 1.48 -10.91 -6.53
C ARG A 124 0.58 -10.88 -5.29
N ASP A 125 0.11 -9.70 -4.91
CA ASP A 125 -0.65 -9.54 -3.67
C ASP A 125 -2.13 -9.98 -3.86
N LEU A 126 -2.70 -9.86 -5.07
CA LEU A 126 -3.97 -10.51 -5.44
C LEU A 126 -3.89 -12.04 -5.33
N ILE A 127 -2.80 -12.67 -5.78
CA ILE A 127 -2.62 -14.12 -5.66
C ILE A 127 -2.60 -14.56 -4.21
N LYS A 128 -1.99 -13.77 -3.31
CA LYS A 128 -1.98 -14.05 -1.87
C LYS A 128 -3.37 -13.93 -1.26
N GLN A 129 -4.16 -12.94 -1.66
CA GLN A 129 -5.52 -12.72 -1.14
C GLN A 129 -6.52 -13.73 -1.71
N GLN A 130 -6.47 -13.96 -3.02
CA GLN A 130 -7.39 -14.81 -3.76
C GLN A 130 -6.63 -15.72 -4.73
N PRO A 131 -6.10 -16.88 -4.29
CA PRO A 131 -5.28 -17.76 -5.13
C PRO A 131 -5.94 -18.22 -6.45
N LYS A 132 -7.27 -18.21 -6.52
CA LYS A 132 -8.04 -18.56 -7.73
C LYS A 132 -7.80 -17.57 -8.89
N VAL A 133 -7.37 -16.34 -8.59
CA VAL A 133 -7.11 -15.28 -9.58
C VAL A 133 -6.08 -15.68 -10.64
N VAL A 134 -5.17 -16.62 -10.31
CA VAL A 134 -4.17 -17.14 -11.26
C VAL A 134 -4.82 -17.74 -12.51
N LYS A 135 -6.07 -18.20 -12.41
CA LYS A 135 -6.82 -18.76 -13.55
C LYS A 135 -7.52 -17.70 -14.40
N HIS A 136 -7.54 -16.44 -13.97
CA HIS A 136 -8.21 -15.37 -14.70
C HIS A 136 -7.46 -15.07 -16.02
N PRO A 137 -8.13 -15.03 -17.18
CA PRO A 137 -7.47 -14.91 -18.49
C PRO A 137 -6.49 -13.73 -18.59
N SER A 138 -6.90 -12.55 -18.10
CA SER A 138 -6.05 -11.36 -18.12
C SER A 138 -4.81 -11.47 -17.22
N VAL A 139 -4.90 -12.21 -16.11
CA VAL A 139 -3.78 -12.43 -15.20
C VAL A 139 -2.80 -13.43 -15.80
N ILE A 140 -3.31 -14.49 -16.45
CA ILE A 140 -2.49 -15.43 -17.23
C ILE A 140 -1.74 -14.67 -18.34
N ALA A 141 -2.43 -13.84 -19.11
CA ALA A 141 -1.83 -13.03 -20.17
C ALA A 141 -0.72 -12.12 -19.61
N PHE A 142 -0.99 -11.43 -18.50
CA PHE A 142 0.00 -10.58 -17.84
C PHE A 142 1.26 -11.35 -17.40
N ILE A 143 1.08 -12.51 -16.75
CA ILE A 143 2.19 -13.36 -16.28
C ILE A 143 3.05 -13.83 -17.46
N GLN A 144 2.42 -14.24 -18.57
CA GLN A 144 3.09 -14.69 -19.78
C GLN A 144 3.92 -13.56 -20.42
N THR A 145 3.35 -12.35 -20.53
CA THR A 145 4.04 -11.19 -21.10
C THR A 145 5.27 -10.79 -20.29
N HIS A 146 5.16 -10.77 -18.97
CA HIS A 146 6.21 -10.25 -18.08
C HIS A 146 7.17 -11.33 -17.57
N LYS A 147 7.00 -12.60 -18.00
CA LYS A 147 7.76 -13.76 -17.52
C LYS A 147 7.86 -13.77 -15.99
N VAL A 148 6.76 -13.45 -15.31
CA VAL A 148 6.74 -13.32 -13.85
C VAL A 148 7.04 -14.69 -13.26
N VAL A 149 8.16 -14.80 -12.57
CA VAL A 149 8.46 -15.97 -11.75
C VAL A 149 7.53 -15.89 -10.54
N LEU A 150 6.44 -16.66 -10.59
CA LEU A 150 5.64 -16.93 -9.43
C LEU A 150 6.43 -17.91 -8.56
N PHE A 151 7.24 -17.35 -7.66
CA PHE A 151 8.14 -18.01 -6.70
C PHE A 151 9.46 -18.52 -7.27
#